data_AF-A0A9W7XU99-F1
#
_entry.id   AF-A0A9W7XU99-F1
#
_cell.length_a   1.000
_cell.length_b   1.000
_cell.length_c   1.000
_cell.angle_alpha   90.00
_cell.angle_beta   90.00
_cell.angle_gamma   90.00
#
_symmetry.space_group_name_H-M   'P 1'
#
loop_
_entity.id
_entity.type
_entity.pdbx_description
1 polymer ?
#
loop_
_entity_poly.entity_id
_entity_poly.type
_entity_poly.pdbx_seq_one_letter_code
_entity_poly.pdbx_strand_id
1 'polypeptide(L)'
;MARIERTTEGDNTMDRALASHIARDAAFTNDLDYIDDNLERLSRGSTAKTSEQQKQAAIRDYKTMEAVLGGCDVCFKQTEQVDGSGLLRPPEYPMVALGNRVCLMLPNREPMSDGHCIIAPIEHIAGSSLRCDDDAWDEITNFMKFLLHMFAAQGKGAVFIETVMSTQPSRAHHCAIECIPLPLDMASDAPAYFKEGLLASGDEWSQHRKVIDTMLKDRAVAPDNDNVRDQDQNHQLARNAIRRGGFRNTMTAKMPYFHVWFTPHGGMGHVIENPDRFPPWFGREIVGGMLDLPPTVYRKPRRLKETHDQRCDRAAEWKQQFGWSKFDWTAAL
;
A
#
# COMPACT_ATOMS: atom_id res chain seq x y z
N MET A 1 33.13 4.22 -5.73
CA MET A 1 32.52 3.30 -4.75
C MET A 1 31.16 3.81 -4.28
N ALA A 2 31.05 4.79 -3.38
CA ALA A 2 29.76 5.22 -2.80
C ALA A 2 28.67 5.69 -3.77
N ARG A 3 29.01 6.21 -4.96
CA ARG A 3 28.03 6.56 -6.00
C ARG A 3 27.48 5.32 -6.70
N ILE A 4 28.33 4.31 -6.92
CA ILE A 4 27.96 3.04 -7.55
C ILE A 4 27.04 2.28 -6.61
N GLU A 5 27.40 2.16 -5.33
CA GLU A 5 26.58 1.52 -4.30
C GLU A 5 25.19 2.15 -4.18
N ARG A 6 25.11 3.49 -4.16
CA ARG A 6 23.81 4.21 -4.16
C ARG A 6 22.99 3.97 -5.42
N THR A 7 23.62 3.80 -6.59
CA THR A 7 22.90 3.48 -7.83
C THR A 7 22.51 2.01 -7.96
N THR A 8 23.19 1.10 -7.25
CA THR A 8 22.89 -0.34 -7.23
C THR A 8 22.09 -0.76 -6.01
N GLU A 9 21.68 0.17 -5.15
CA GLU A 9 20.98 -0.11 -3.90
C GLU A 9 19.64 -0.79 -4.19
N GLY A 10 19.52 -2.08 -3.83
CA GLY A 10 18.34 -2.91 -4.12
C GLY A 10 18.32 -3.61 -5.48
N ASP A 11 19.36 -3.47 -6.32
CA ASP A 11 19.54 -4.28 -7.53
C ASP A 11 20.39 -5.51 -7.18
N ASN A 12 19.83 -6.72 -7.34
CA ASN A 12 20.49 -8.02 -7.07
C ASN A 12 21.59 -8.33 -8.11
N THR A 13 22.41 -7.34 -8.46
CA THR A 13 23.37 -7.38 -9.56
C THR A 13 24.47 -8.39 -9.30
N MET A 14 24.98 -8.43 -8.06
CA MET A 14 26.02 -9.37 -7.64
C MET A 14 25.48 -10.81 -7.60
N ASP A 15 24.29 -11.02 -7.01
CA ASP A 15 23.65 -12.34 -6.97
C ASP A 15 23.34 -12.86 -8.38
N ARG A 16 22.85 -11.99 -9.28
CA ARG A 16 22.63 -12.34 -10.69
C ARG A 16 23.93 -12.66 -11.42
N ALA A 17 25.01 -11.95 -11.11
CA ALA A 17 26.32 -12.24 -11.69
C ALA A 17 26.83 -13.62 -11.23
N LEU A 18 26.77 -13.88 -9.92
CA LEU A 18 27.13 -15.18 -9.34
C LEU A 18 26.28 -16.31 -9.93
N ALA A 19 24.95 -16.15 -9.96
CA ALA A 19 24.04 -17.12 -10.56
C ALA A 19 24.35 -17.35 -12.05
N SER A 20 24.70 -16.29 -12.79
CA SER A 20 25.12 -16.42 -14.19
C SER A 20 26.46 -17.13 -14.35
N HIS A 21 27.40 -16.98 -13.43
CA HIS A 21 28.68 -17.69 -13.48
C HIS A 21 28.52 -19.18 -13.20
N ILE A 22 27.68 -19.52 -12.21
CA ILE A 22 27.32 -20.90 -11.88
C ILE A 22 26.57 -21.52 -13.06
N ALA A 23 25.54 -20.86 -13.59
CA ALA A 23 24.71 -21.40 -14.67
C ALA A 23 25.46 -21.62 -15.99
N ARG A 24 26.55 -20.88 -16.23
CA ARG A 24 27.40 -21.05 -17.41
C ARG A 24 28.46 -22.14 -17.25
N ASP A 25 28.67 -22.61 -16.04
CA ASP A 25 29.71 -23.59 -15.75
C ASP A 25 29.12 -25.00 -15.63
N ALA A 26 29.34 -25.81 -16.67
CA ALA A 26 28.89 -27.18 -16.71
C ALA A 26 29.66 -28.11 -15.73
N ALA A 27 30.84 -27.70 -15.27
CA ALA A 27 31.68 -28.46 -14.33
C ALA A 27 31.51 -28.00 -12.88
N PHE A 28 30.55 -27.11 -12.59
CA PHE A 28 30.29 -26.63 -11.25
C PHE A 28 29.92 -27.76 -10.29
N THR A 29 30.61 -27.82 -9.15
CA THR A 29 30.27 -28.69 -8.02
C THR A 29 30.03 -27.84 -6.78
N ASN A 30 28.98 -28.19 -6.02
CA ASN A 30 28.56 -27.43 -4.84
C ASN A 30 29.27 -27.95 -3.57
N ASP A 31 30.60 -27.88 -3.59
CA ASP A 31 31.47 -28.23 -2.47
C ASP A 31 32.43 -27.09 -2.15
N LEU A 32 32.93 -27.05 -0.92
CA LEU A 32 33.75 -25.95 -0.42
C LEU A 32 35.09 -25.85 -1.17
N ASP A 33 35.69 -26.99 -1.51
CA ASP A 33 36.98 -27.06 -2.19
C ASP A 33 36.88 -26.43 -3.58
N TYR A 34 35.85 -26.79 -4.36
CA TYR A 34 35.60 -26.20 -5.66
C TYR A 34 35.36 -24.68 -5.59
N ILE A 35 34.57 -24.22 -4.62
CA ILE A 35 34.27 -22.79 -4.44
C ILE A 35 35.55 -22.00 -4.13
N ASP A 36 36.41 -22.53 -3.25
CA ASP A 36 37.68 -21.91 -2.88
C ASP A 36 38.64 -21.86 -4.08
N ASP A 37 38.78 -22.96 -4.82
CA ASP A 37 39.61 -23.04 -6.03
C ASP A 37 39.14 -22.09 -7.15
N ASN A 38 37.84 -21.77 -7.19
CA ASN A 38 37.22 -20.92 -8.22
C ASN A 38 36.81 -19.52 -7.71
N LEU A 39 37.26 -19.13 -6.52
CA LEU A 39 36.78 -17.94 -5.82
C LEU A 39 36.97 -16.66 -6.65
N GLU A 40 38.09 -16.49 -7.33
CA GLU A 40 38.34 -15.31 -8.18
C GLU A 40 37.34 -15.20 -9.34
N ARG A 41 36.87 -16.32 -9.89
CA ARG A 41 35.90 -16.32 -11.00
C ARG A 41 34.49 -16.06 -10.49
N LEU A 42 34.10 -16.71 -9.40
CA LEU A 42 32.76 -16.57 -8.81
C LEU A 42 32.54 -15.20 -8.19
N SER A 43 33.60 -14.60 -7.59
CA SER A 43 33.55 -13.28 -6.95
C SER A 43 33.64 -12.11 -7.93
N ARG A 44 33.96 -12.35 -9.22
CA ARG A 44 33.93 -11.30 -10.24
C ARG A 44 32.51 -10.77 -10.41
N GLY A 45 32.26 -9.63 -9.77
CA GLY A 45 31.04 -8.86 -9.92
C GLY A 45 30.79 -8.45 -11.37
N SER A 46 29.56 -8.04 -11.68
CA SER A 46 29.26 -7.51 -13.00
C SER A 46 30.10 -6.25 -13.26
N THR A 47 30.67 -6.13 -14.46
CA THR A 47 31.25 -4.87 -14.91
C THR A 47 30.20 -3.76 -14.87
N ALA A 48 30.62 -2.52 -14.64
CA ALA A 48 29.70 -1.37 -14.63
C ALA A 48 28.88 -1.36 -15.92
N LYS A 49 27.54 -1.31 -15.79
CA LYS A 49 26.62 -1.32 -16.94
C LYS A 49 27.06 -0.28 -17.96
N THR A 50 27.26 -0.70 -19.21
CA THR A 50 27.59 0.21 -20.32
C THR A 50 26.49 1.27 -20.45
N SER A 51 26.82 2.49 -20.92
CA SER A 51 25.82 3.55 -21.12
C SER A 51 24.61 3.07 -21.93
N GLU A 52 24.81 2.21 -22.93
CA GLU A 52 23.74 1.59 -23.72
C GLU A 52 22.82 0.69 -22.88
N GLN A 53 23.37 -0.11 -21.97
CA GLN A 53 22.58 -0.97 -21.09
C GLN A 53 21.76 -0.15 -20.09
N GLN A 54 22.32 0.95 -19.58
CA GLN A 54 21.58 1.88 -18.71
C GLN A 54 20.43 2.54 -19.46
N LYS A 55 20.67 3.01 -20.69
CA LYS A 55 19.63 3.55 -21.56
C LYS A 55 18.53 2.52 -21.83
N GLN A 56 18.90 1.28 -22.18
CA GLN A 56 17.92 0.22 -22.42
C GLN A 56 17.10 -0.14 -21.17
N ALA A 57 17.71 -0.16 -19.99
CA ALA A 57 16.99 -0.36 -18.73
C ALA A 57 15.97 0.77 -18.49
N ALA A 58 16.39 2.03 -18.61
CA ALA A 58 15.50 3.18 -18.46
C ALA A 58 14.33 3.15 -19.47
N ILE A 59 14.57 2.75 -20.73
CA ILE A 59 13.51 2.59 -21.74
C ILE A 59 12.53 1.48 -21.34
N ARG A 60 13.02 0.35 -20.80
CA ARG A 60 12.16 -0.75 -20.33
C ARG A 60 11.31 -0.31 -19.14
N ASP A 61 11.91 0.40 -18.19
CA ASP A 61 11.21 0.91 -17.01
C ASP A 61 10.13 1.92 -17.40
N TYR A 62 10.44 2.82 -18.34
CA TYR A 62 9.48 3.76 -18.90
C TYR A 62 8.29 3.06 -19.56
N LYS A 63 8.55 2.11 -20.47
CA LYS A 63 7.50 1.33 -21.15
C LYS A 63 6.64 0.53 -20.17
N THR A 64 7.27 0.00 -19.12
CA THR A 64 6.57 -0.74 -18.08
C THR A 64 5.66 0.20 -17.29
N MET A 65 6.15 1.38 -16.90
CA MET A 65 5.37 2.37 -16.19
C MET A 65 4.20 2.88 -17.04
N GLU A 66 4.43 3.15 -18.32
CA GLU A 66 3.38 3.56 -19.27
C GLU A 66 2.27 2.49 -19.38
N ALA A 67 2.64 1.22 -19.45
CA ALA A 67 1.68 0.10 -19.45
C ALA A 67 0.89 0.01 -18.14
N VAL A 68 1.55 0.21 -16.98
CA VAL A 68 0.91 0.21 -15.66
C VAL A 68 -0.07 1.38 -15.52
N LEU A 69 0.33 2.59 -15.93
CA LEU A 69 -0.53 3.78 -15.93
C LEU A 69 -1.72 3.62 -16.88
N GLY A 70 -1.50 3.11 -18.09
CA GLY A 70 -2.57 2.86 -19.06
C GLY A 70 -3.59 1.81 -18.58
N GLY A 71 -3.11 0.80 -17.85
CA GLY A 71 -3.94 -0.26 -17.26
C GLY A 71 -4.57 0.10 -15.91
N CYS A 72 -4.22 1.23 -15.29
CA CYS A 72 -4.76 1.61 -14.00
C CYS A 72 -6.23 2.06 -14.10
N ASP A 73 -7.10 1.54 -13.24
CA ASP A 73 -8.52 1.92 -13.19
C ASP A 73 -8.80 3.12 -12.26
N VAL A 74 -7.83 3.49 -11.42
CA VAL A 74 -7.96 4.53 -10.37
C VAL A 74 -7.36 5.87 -10.80
N CYS A 75 -6.39 5.88 -11.71
CA CYS A 75 -5.76 7.11 -12.19
C CYS A 75 -6.67 7.88 -13.16
N PHE A 76 -6.54 9.21 -13.14
CA PHE A 76 -7.00 10.06 -14.23
C PHE A 76 -6.20 9.76 -15.49
N LYS A 77 -6.89 9.59 -16.62
CA LYS A 77 -6.25 9.29 -17.91
C LYS A 77 -6.30 10.51 -18.81
N GLN A 78 -5.16 10.91 -19.35
CA GLN A 78 -5.14 11.91 -20.41
C GLN A 78 -5.64 11.27 -21.70
N THR A 79 -6.64 11.89 -22.32
CA THR A 79 -7.07 11.55 -23.68
C THR A 79 -6.75 12.75 -24.56
N GLU A 80 -5.91 12.54 -25.57
CA GLU A 80 -5.61 13.55 -26.58
C GLU A 80 -6.85 13.75 -27.45
N GLN A 81 -7.37 14.98 -27.46
CA GLN A 81 -8.39 15.36 -28.43
C GLN A 81 -7.73 15.70 -29.78
N VAL A 82 -8.53 15.68 -30.84
CA VAL A 82 -8.10 16.02 -32.21
C VAL A 82 -7.50 17.43 -32.29
N ASP A 83 -7.89 18.32 -31.38
CA ASP A 83 -7.45 19.72 -31.31
C ASP A 83 -6.16 19.92 -30.50
N GLY A 84 -5.52 18.84 -30.03
CA GLY A 84 -4.31 18.90 -29.21
C GLY A 84 -4.53 19.35 -27.76
N SER A 85 -5.79 19.59 -27.35
CA SER A 85 -6.17 19.77 -25.95
C SER A 85 -6.26 18.40 -25.26
N GLY A 86 -5.65 18.27 -24.09
CA GLY A 86 -5.76 17.05 -23.27
C GLY A 86 -7.01 17.11 -22.40
N LEU A 87 -7.99 16.24 -22.64
CA LEU A 87 -9.11 16.06 -21.72
C LEU A 87 -8.74 15.00 -20.69
N LEU A 88 -8.85 15.35 -19.40
CA LEU A 88 -8.68 14.38 -18.32
C LEU A 88 -9.95 13.54 -18.21
N ARG A 89 -9.84 12.26 -18.56
CA ARG A 89 -10.89 11.28 -18.31
C ARG A 89 -10.84 10.85 -16.83
N PRO A 90 -11.97 10.90 -16.11
CA PRO A 90 -12.01 10.50 -14.72
C PRO A 90 -11.77 8.99 -14.55
N PRO A 91 -11.38 8.56 -13.33
CA PRO A 91 -11.19 7.16 -12.98
C PRO A 91 -12.42 6.29 -13.25
N GLU A 92 -12.23 4.97 -13.30
CA GLU A 92 -13.37 4.06 -13.42
C GLU A 92 -14.17 3.91 -12.13
N TYR A 93 -13.53 4.20 -11.00
CA TYR A 93 -14.16 4.17 -9.69
C TYR A 93 -15.03 5.42 -9.52
N PRO A 94 -16.28 5.29 -9.02
CA PRO A 94 -17.11 6.44 -8.68
C PRO A 94 -16.42 7.33 -7.65
N MET A 95 -16.24 8.60 -7.97
CA MET A 95 -15.62 9.56 -7.04
C MET A 95 -16.67 10.21 -6.14
N VAL A 96 -16.42 10.15 -4.84
CA VAL A 96 -17.24 10.81 -3.82
C VAL A 96 -16.64 12.18 -3.51
N ALA A 97 -15.39 12.24 -3.10
CA ALA A 97 -14.74 13.50 -2.72
C ALA A 97 -13.31 13.56 -3.27
N LEU A 98 -12.83 14.77 -3.53
CA LEU A 98 -11.53 15.04 -4.12
C LEU A 98 -10.80 16.05 -3.22
N GLY A 99 -9.70 15.62 -2.59
CA GLY A 99 -8.74 16.49 -1.91
C GLY A 99 -7.66 16.98 -2.89
N ASN A 100 -6.55 17.51 -2.36
CA ASN A 100 -5.46 18.01 -3.22
C ASN A 100 -4.56 16.89 -3.74
N ARG A 101 -4.36 15.83 -2.93
CA ARG A 101 -3.50 14.69 -3.26
C ARG A 101 -4.25 13.36 -3.24
N VAL A 102 -5.36 13.28 -2.49
CA VAL A 102 -6.10 12.05 -2.20
C VAL A 102 -7.56 12.24 -2.54
N CYS A 103 -8.22 11.14 -2.89
CA CYS A 103 -9.63 11.12 -3.21
C CYS A 103 -10.34 9.95 -2.53
N LEU A 104 -11.62 10.17 -2.24
CA LEU A 104 -12.54 9.18 -1.72
C LEU A 104 -13.39 8.65 -2.86
N MET A 105 -13.39 7.33 -3.04
CA MET A 105 -14.08 6.64 -4.12
C MET A 105 -14.92 5.48 -3.61
N LEU A 106 -15.79 4.94 -4.46
CA LEU A 106 -16.53 3.70 -4.20
C LEU A 106 -15.93 2.53 -5.00
N PRO A 107 -16.01 1.28 -4.51
CA PRO A 107 -15.52 0.13 -5.26
C PRO A 107 -16.26 -0.04 -6.60
N ASN A 108 -15.51 -0.40 -7.65
CA ASN A 108 -16.06 -0.77 -8.96
C ASN A 108 -16.56 -2.23 -9.02
N ARG A 109 -16.44 -2.96 -7.90
CA ARG A 109 -17.00 -4.29 -7.70
C ARG A 109 -18.04 -4.26 -6.60
N GLU A 110 -18.77 -5.35 -6.47
CA GLU A 110 -19.77 -5.54 -5.41
C GLU A 110 -19.18 -5.19 -4.03
N PRO A 111 -19.77 -4.22 -3.30
CA PRO A 111 -19.28 -3.82 -1.99
C PRO A 111 -19.54 -4.92 -0.95
N MET A 112 -18.71 -4.98 0.08
CA MET A 112 -18.87 -5.95 1.16
C MET A 112 -19.95 -5.54 2.15
N SER A 113 -20.04 -4.25 2.46
CA SER A 113 -21.03 -3.69 3.35
C SER A 113 -21.50 -2.33 2.83
N ASP A 114 -22.68 -1.92 3.30
CA ASP A 114 -23.23 -0.60 3.00
C ASP A 114 -22.31 0.49 3.57
N GLY A 115 -21.73 1.27 2.67
CA GLY A 115 -20.78 2.32 2.99
C GLY A 115 -19.32 1.98 2.65
N HIS A 116 -19.05 0.80 2.09
CA HIS A 116 -17.71 0.44 1.62
C HIS A 116 -17.18 1.49 0.63
N CYS A 117 -16.05 2.10 0.97
CA CYS A 117 -15.38 3.11 0.18
C CYS A 117 -13.87 2.85 0.13
N ILE A 118 -13.19 3.58 -0.74
CA ILE A 118 -11.75 3.44 -1.01
C ILE A 118 -11.12 4.82 -0.94
N ILE A 119 -10.02 4.91 -0.20
CA ILE A 119 -9.17 6.08 -0.15
C ILE A 119 -7.96 5.79 -1.04
N ALA A 120 -7.72 6.63 -2.03
CA ALA A 120 -6.60 6.47 -2.95
C ALA A 120 -5.95 7.82 -3.28
N PRO A 121 -4.62 7.88 -3.44
CA PRO A 121 -3.96 9.06 -3.98
C PRO A 121 -4.41 9.29 -5.44
N ILE A 122 -4.42 10.54 -5.87
CA ILE A 122 -4.72 10.94 -7.25
C ILE A 122 -3.60 10.45 -8.18
N GLU A 123 -2.36 10.61 -7.74
CA GLU A 123 -1.17 10.13 -8.44
C GLU A 123 -1.00 8.62 -8.30
N HIS A 124 -0.35 8.00 -9.31
CA HIS A 124 -0.07 6.58 -9.28
C HIS A 124 1.07 6.25 -8.31
N ILE A 125 0.71 6.02 -7.05
CA ILE A 125 1.66 5.55 -6.03
C ILE A 125 1.67 4.03 -6.06
N ALA A 126 2.84 3.46 -6.40
CA ALA A 126 3.01 2.05 -6.65
C ALA A 126 2.78 1.20 -5.38
N GLY A 127 1.56 0.70 -5.25
CA GLY A 127 1.12 -0.42 -4.40
C GLY A 127 1.03 -0.15 -2.90
N SER A 128 1.61 0.94 -2.39
CA SER A 128 1.78 1.12 -0.94
C SER A 128 1.66 2.57 -0.52
N SER A 129 0.85 2.79 0.51
CA SER A 129 0.66 4.07 1.19
C SER A 129 1.91 4.54 1.94
N LEU A 130 2.86 3.65 2.24
CA LEU A 130 4.17 4.01 2.80
C LEU A 130 5.04 4.80 1.81
N ARG A 131 4.70 4.78 0.52
CA ARG A 131 5.38 5.58 -0.51
C ARG A 131 4.74 6.96 -0.71
N CYS A 132 3.62 7.23 -0.05
CA CYS A 132 3.01 8.56 -0.04
C CYS A 132 3.94 9.55 0.68
N ASP A 133 3.90 10.79 0.20
CA ASP A 133 4.45 11.94 0.90
C ASP A 133 3.62 12.26 2.15
N ASP A 134 4.13 13.20 2.96
CA ASP A 134 3.52 13.55 4.24
C ASP A 134 2.16 14.23 4.03
N ASP A 135 2.04 15.10 3.04
CA ASP A 135 0.79 15.79 2.70
C ASP A 135 -0.31 14.79 2.30
N ALA A 136 -0.04 13.84 1.40
CA ALA A 136 -1.04 12.82 1.06
C ALA A 136 -1.38 11.92 2.24
N TRP A 137 -0.42 11.61 3.13
CA TRP A 137 -0.71 10.83 4.33
C TRP A 137 -1.61 11.59 5.33
N ASP A 138 -1.41 12.90 5.48
CA ASP A 138 -2.27 13.74 6.31
C ASP A 138 -3.69 13.81 5.74
N GLU A 139 -3.85 13.91 4.42
CA GLU A 139 -5.17 13.81 3.76
C GLU A 139 -5.82 12.44 3.95
N ILE A 140 -5.07 11.33 3.78
CA ILE A 140 -5.57 9.97 4.06
C ILE A 140 -6.08 9.89 5.50
N THR A 141 -5.31 10.40 6.45
CA THR A 141 -5.65 10.39 7.88
C THR A 141 -6.89 11.23 8.16
N ASN A 142 -7.05 12.37 7.49
CA ASN A 142 -8.25 13.19 7.59
C ASN A 142 -9.48 12.47 7.04
N PHE A 143 -9.38 11.85 5.86
CA PHE A 143 -10.47 10.99 5.35
C PHE A 143 -10.84 9.88 6.35
N MET A 144 -9.86 9.19 6.94
CA MET A 144 -10.13 8.18 7.97
C MET A 144 -10.90 8.76 9.16
N LYS A 145 -10.49 9.92 9.68
CA LYS A 145 -11.19 10.59 10.80
C LYS A 145 -12.64 10.93 10.44
N PHE A 146 -12.86 11.59 9.30
CA PHE A 146 -14.20 12.03 8.91
C PHE A 146 -15.13 10.88 8.55
N LEU A 147 -14.61 9.80 7.94
CA LEU A 147 -15.37 8.56 7.73
C LEU A 147 -15.77 7.92 9.06
N LEU A 148 -14.85 7.82 10.02
CA LEU A 148 -15.15 7.30 11.35
C LEU A 148 -16.21 8.15 12.07
N HIS A 149 -16.11 9.49 12.00
CA HIS A 149 -17.12 10.38 12.56
C HIS A 149 -18.50 10.20 11.91
N MET A 150 -18.54 10.06 10.59
CA MET A 150 -19.77 9.82 9.83
C MET A 150 -20.41 8.48 10.22
N PHE A 151 -19.63 7.39 10.27
CA PHE A 151 -20.14 6.08 10.64
C PHE A 151 -20.54 5.99 12.12
N ALA A 152 -19.81 6.67 13.01
CA ALA A 152 -20.15 6.75 14.43
C ALA A 152 -21.52 7.42 14.65
N ALA A 153 -21.84 8.46 13.88
CA ALA A 153 -23.17 9.10 13.91
C ALA A 153 -24.31 8.15 13.51
N GLN A 154 -24.00 7.04 12.82
CA GLN A 154 -24.94 5.99 12.43
C GLN A 154 -24.85 4.75 13.33
N GLY A 155 -24.08 4.80 14.42
CA GLY A 155 -23.88 3.65 15.31
C GLY A 155 -23.04 2.53 14.69
N LYS A 156 -22.16 2.86 13.73
CA LYS A 156 -21.25 1.92 13.06
C LYS A 156 -19.79 2.28 13.38
N GLY A 157 -18.93 1.28 13.38
CA GLY A 157 -17.48 1.45 13.27
C GLY A 157 -16.99 1.24 11.84
N ALA A 158 -15.69 1.38 11.60
CA ALA A 158 -15.08 1.01 10.33
C ALA A 158 -13.67 0.47 10.53
N VAL A 159 -13.28 -0.46 9.66
CA VAL A 159 -11.90 -0.93 9.54
C VAL A 159 -11.33 -0.47 8.23
N PHE A 160 -10.06 -0.08 8.24
CA PHE A 160 -9.34 0.27 7.02
C PHE A 160 -8.32 -0.82 6.74
N ILE A 161 -8.24 -1.30 5.51
CA ILE A 161 -7.30 -2.35 5.12
C ILE A 161 -6.49 -1.94 3.90
N GLU A 162 -5.23 -2.32 3.90
CA GLU A 162 -4.33 -2.22 2.75
C GLU A 162 -3.62 -3.57 2.58
N THR A 163 -3.59 -4.07 1.35
CA THR A 163 -2.87 -5.31 1.02
C THR A 163 -1.90 -5.06 -0.13
N VAL A 164 -0.61 -5.17 0.17
CA VAL A 164 0.48 -4.96 -0.79
C VAL A 164 1.16 -6.30 -1.07
N MET A 165 0.80 -6.92 -2.20
CA MET A 165 1.33 -8.24 -2.59
C MET A 165 2.68 -8.18 -3.31
N SER A 166 3.02 -7.02 -3.90
CA SER A 166 4.26 -6.84 -4.66
C SER A 166 4.75 -5.40 -4.54
N THR A 167 6.04 -5.25 -4.29
CA THR A 167 6.73 -3.94 -4.29
C THR A 167 7.42 -3.62 -5.60
N GLN A 168 7.44 -4.57 -6.54
CA GLN A 168 7.98 -4.40 -7.90
C GLN A 168 7.08 -3.44 -8.70
N PRO A 169 7.63 -2.35 -9.27
CA PRO A 169 6.85 -1.36 -10.01
C PRO A 169 6.02 -1.96 -11.16
N SER A 170 6.53 -2.99 -11.84
CA SER A 170 5.86 -3.67 -12.95
C SER A 170 4.60 -4.44 -12.57
N ARG A 171 4.45 -4.81 -11.30
CA ARG A 171 3.32 -5.59 -10.76
C ARG A 171 2.58 -4.84 -9.65
N ALA A 172 2.99 -3.61 -9.37
CA ALA A 172 2.36 -2.80 -8.35
C ALA A 172 1.03 -2.29 -8.89
N HIS A 173 -0.02 -2.48 -8.11
CA HIS A 173 -1.31 -1.83 -8.35
C HIS A 173 -1.28 -0.40 -7.79
N HIS A 174 -2.31 0.39 -8.09
CA HIS A 174 -2.48 1.68 -7.45
C HIS A 174 -2.65 1.51 -5.94
N CYS A 175 -2.02 2.37 -5.14
CA CYS A 175 -2.22 2.40 -3.68
C CYS A 175 -3.70 2.62 -3.35
N ALA A 176 -4.35 1.65 -2.70
CA ALA A 176 -5.76 1.75 -2.34
C ALA A 176 -5.96 1.24 -0.91
N ILE A 177 -6.52 2.09 -0.06
CA ILE A 177 -6.92 1.75 1.31
C ILE A 177 -8.44 1.57 1.30
N GLU A 178 -8.91 0.36 1.59
CA GLU A 178 -10.33 0.05 1.63
C GLU A 178 -10.88 0.36 3.02
N CYS A 179 -11.99 1.10 3.10
CA CYS A 179 -12.71 1.38 4.32
C CYS A 179 -14.01 0.58 4.32
N ILE A 180 -14.13 -0.37 5.24
CA ILE A 180 -15.27 -1.26 5.35
C ILE A 180 -16.00 -0.96 6.66
N PRO A 181 -17.21 -0.38 6.62
CA PRO A 181 -17.99 -0.13 7.82
C PRO A 181 -18.54 -1.43 8.39
N LEU A 182 -18.60 -1.49 9.72
CA LEU A 182 -19.05 -2.63 10.52
C LEU A 182 -20.04 -2.15 11.58
N PRO A 183 -20.97 -3.02 12.04
CA PRO A 183 -21.68 -2.81 13.30
C PRO A 183 -20.72 -2.53 14.45
N LEU A 184 -21.11 -1.67 15.40
CA LEU A 184 -20.21 -1.18 16.46
C LEU A 184 -19.67 -2.28 17.38
N ASP A 185 -20.51 -3.27 17.69
CA ASP A 185 -20.14 -4.48 18.43
C ASP A 185 -19.02 -5.25 17.70
N MET A 186 -19.23 -5.57 16.42
CA MET A 186 -18.24 -6.26 15.59
C MET A 186 -16.96 -5.44 15.41
N ALA A 187 -17.08 -4.11 15.28
CA ALA A 187 -15.92 -3.23 15.17
C ALA A 187 -15.03 -3.27 16.42
N SER A 188 -15.63 -3.44 17.61
CA SER A 188 -14.87 -3.56 18.87
C SER A 188 -14.12 -4.89 18.99
N ASP A 189 -14.67 -5.97 18.41
CA ASP A 189 -14.04 -7.29 18.38
C ASP A 189 -13.07 -7.46 17.19
N ALA A 190 -13.13 -6.60 16.18
CA ALA A 190 -12.30 -6.68 14.97
C ALA A 190 -10.80 -6.89 15.27
N PRO A 191 -10.17 -6.19 16.24
CA PRO A 191 -8.77 -6.43 16.58
C PRO A 191 -8.47 -7.88 16.98
N ALA A 192 -9.39 -8.56 17.67
CA ALA A 192 -9.21 -9.96 18.05
C ALA A 192 -9.29 -10.88 16.82
N TYR A 193 -10.29 -10.71 15.95
CA TYR A 193 -10.43 -11.49 14.71
C TYR A 193 -9.21 -11.36 13.80
N PHE A 194 -8.73 -10.13 13.59
CA PHE A 194 -7.54 -9.89 12.78
C PHE A 194 -6.27 -10.46 13.41
N LYS A 195 -6.14 -10.37 14.74
CA LYS A 195 -5.00 -10.95 15.45
C LYS A 195 -4.97 -12.47 15.30
N GLU A 196 -6.08 -13.14 15.54
CA GLU A 196 -6.18 -14.60 15.38
C GLU A 196 -5.98 -15.02 13.92
N GLY A 197 -6.59 -14.30 12.98
CA GLY A 197 -6.39 -14.51 11.55
C GLY A 197 -4.92 -14.37 11.13
N LEU A 198 -4.20 -13.38 11.65
CA LEU A 198 -2.78 -13.17 11.36
C LEU A 198 -1.86 -14.19 12.02
N LEU A 199 -2.23 -14.71 13.21
CA LEU A 199 -1.46 -15.77 13.86
C LEU A 199 -1.67 -17.12 13.16
N ALA A 200 -2.89 -17.39 12.70
CA ALA A 200 -3.24 -18.59 11.94
C ALA A 200 -2.72 -18.55 10.49
N SER A 201 -2.72 -17.38 9.87
CA SER A 201 -2.15 -17.16 8.55
C SER A 201 -0.63 -16.96 8.61
N GLY A 202 0.04 -17.17 7.48
CA GLY A 202 1.50 -17.02 7.36
C GLY A 202 2.28 -18.25 7.81
N ASP A 203 3.50 -18.35 7.29
CA ASP A 203 4.39 -19.49 7.53
C ASP A 203 4.73 -19.60 9.03
N GLU A 204 4.80 -20.84 9.55
CA GLU A 204 5.17 -21.10 10.94
C GLU A 204 6.64 -20.73 11.21
N TRP A 205 7.45 -20.72 10.15
CA TRP A 205 8.87 -20.40 10.17
C TRP A 205 9.17 -19.05 9.52
N SER A 206 8.40 -18.01 9.87
CA SER A 206 8.59 -16.62 9.42
C SER A 206 9.74 -15.93 10.16
N GLN A 207 10.54 -15.12 9.47
CA GLN A 207 11.58 -14.29 10.10
C GLN A 207 10.98 -13.08 10.82
N HIS A 208 9.93 -12.50 10.25
CA HIS A 208 9.22 -11.36 10.84
C HIS A 208 8.14 -11.83 11.81
N ARG A 209 7.88 -11.00 12.83
CA ARG A 209 6.75 -11.23 13.75
C ARG A 209 5.45 -11.26 12.96
N LYS A 210 4.61 -12.28 13.18
CA LYS A 210 3.31 -12.41 12.51
C LYS A 210 2.38 -11.22 12.76
N VAL A 211 2.42 -10.62 13.94
CA VAL A 211 1.64 -9.42 14.26
C VAL A 211 2.59 -8.33 14.71
N ILE A 212 2.55 -7.21 13.98
CA ILE A 212 3.29 -5.99 14.27
C ILE A 212 2.27 -4.97 14.76
N ASP A 213 2.35 -4.60 16.03
CA ASP A 213 1.55 -3.51 16.58
C ASP A 213 2.07 -2.17 16.06
N THR A 214 1.22 -1.44 15.34
CA THR A 214 1.53 -0.12 14.80
C THR A 214 0.75 1.00 15.47
N MET A 215 0.06 0.73 16.59
CA MET A 215 -0.62 1.78 17.35
C MET A 215 0.39 2.81 17.85
N LEU A 216 0.05 4.10 17.67
CA LEU A 216 0.74 5.19 18.35
C LEU A 216 0.57 5.04 19.86
N LYS A 217 1.66 5.15 20.61
CA LYS A 217 1.65 5.01 22.07
C LYS A 217 1.43 6.38 22.72
N ASP A 218 0.55 6.48 23.71
CA ASP A 218 0.11 7.74 24.35
C ASP A 218 1.22 8.66 24.90
N ARG A 219 2.43 8.12 25.13
CA ARG A 219 3.61 8.93 25.49
C ARG A 219 4.21 9.74 24.32
N ALA A 220 3.55 9.75 23.16
CA ALA A 220 4.01 10.37 21.92
C ALA A 220 3.52 11.81 21.68
N VAL A 221 2.65 12.36 22.53
CA VAL A 221 2.34 13.80 22.52
C VAL A 221 3.54 14.54 23.14
N ALA A 222 4.46 15.03 22.30
CA ALA A 222 5.52 15.90 22.78
C ALA A 222 4.90 17.23 23.24
N PRO A 223 5.28 17.78 24.40
CA PRO A 223 4.96 19.16 24.74
C PRO A 223 5.64 20.09 23.72
N ASP A 224 4.92 21.13 23.29
CA ASP A 224 5.43 22.21 22.44
C ASP A 224 6.78 22.70 23.01
N ASN A 225 7.88 22.49 22.28
CA ASN A 225 9.18 23.01 22.67
C ASN A 225 9.86 23.65 21.46
N ASP A 226 9.64 24.96 21.35
CA ASP A 226 10.11 25.84 20.28
C ASP A 226 11.61 26.21 20.37
N ASN A 227 12.46 25.38 20.98
CA ASN A 227 13.89 25.66 21.11
C ASN A 227 14.76 24.46 20.73
N VAL A 228 15.19 24.40 19.47
CA VAL A 228 16.12 23.37 18.98
C VAL A 228 17.41 24.01 18.47
N ARG A 229 18.51 23.82 19.22
CA ARG A 229 19.87 24.26 18.83
C ARG A 229 20.94 23.17 18.89
N ASP A 230 20.60 21.90 19.12
CA ASP A 230 21.62 20.85 19.33
C ASP A 230 21.41 19.58 18.48
N GLN A 231 22.44 19.15 17.75
CA GLN A 231 22.38 18.01 16.82
C GLN A 231 22.22 16.65 17.53
N ASP A 232 22.66 16.52 18.79
CA ASP A 232 22.50 15.29 19.57
C ASP A 232 21.05 15.07 20.05
N GLN A 233 20.28 16.16 20.22
CA GLN A 233 18.85 16.06 20.50
C GLN A 233 18.09 15.51 19.30
N ASN A 234 18.52 15.78 18.06
CA ASN A 234 17.88 15.21 16.87
C ASN A 234 18.04 13.68 16.80
N HIS A 235 19.18 13.12 17.20
CA HIS A 235 19.39 11.67 17.21
C HIS A 235 18.59 10.99 18.35
N GLN A 236 18.43 11.64 19.51
CA GLN A 236 17.55 11.14 20.58
C GLN A 236 16.06 11.29 20.23
N LEU A 237 15.65 12.38 19.60
CA LEU A 237 14.28 12.61 19.11
C LEU A 237 13.92 11.59 18.01
N ALA A 238 14.84 11.24 17.11
CA ALA A 238 14.64 10.18 16.11
C ALA A 238 14.54 8.78 16.73
N ARG A 239 15.40 8.45 17.71
CA ARG A 239 15.29 7.19 18.48
C ARG A 239 14.01 7.12 19.31
N ASN A 240 13.56 8.26 19.84
CA ASN A 240 12.29 8.36 20.54
C ASN A 240 11.11 8.30 19.56
N ALA A 241 11.25 8.79 18.33
CA ALA A 241 10.24 8.66 17.27
C ALA A 241 9.99 7.21 16.85
N ILE A 242 11.04 6.39 16.78
CA ILE A 242 10.90 4.93 16.59
C ILE A 242 10.17 4.28 17.80
N ARG A 243 10.31 4.85 19.01
CA ARG A 243 9.54 4.45 20.20
C ARG A 243 8.11 5.02 20.25
N ARG A 244 7.73 5.95 19.35
CA ARG A 244 6.38 6.55 19.27
C ARG A 244 5.36 5.60 18.63
N GLY A 245 5.80 4.52 17.97
CA GLY A 245 4.92 3.65 17.19
C GLY A 245 4.50 4.31 15.88
N GLY A 246 3.36 3.90 15.34
CA GLY A 246 2.82 4.44 14.10
C GLY A 246 3.25 3.65 12.86
N PHE A 247 2.33 3.58 11.90
CA PHE A 247 2.45 2.78 10.68
C PHE A 247 3.73 3.09 9.87
N ARG A 248 3.95 4.36 9.49
CA ARG A 248 5.08 4.78 8.64
C ARG A 248 6.46 4.65 9.31
N ASN A 249 6.50 4.55 10.65
CA ASN A 249 7.73 4.33 11.41
C ASN A 249 8.04 2.84 11.63
N THR A 250 7.02 1.97 11.55
CA THR A 250 7.13 0.57 11.94
C THR A 250 7.20 -0.36 10.72
N MET A 251 6.50 -0.03 9.64
CA MET A 251 6.43 -0.82 8.41
C MET A 251 7.39 -0.27 7.34
N THR A 252 7.68 -1.06 6.30
CA THR A 252 8.59 -0.67 5.21
C THR A 252 7.95 -0.85 3.82
N ALA A 253 8.13 0.15 2.94
CA ALA A 253 7.65 0.11 1.55
C ALA A 253 8.46 -0.83 0.63
N LYS A 254 9.54 -1.44 1.15
CA LYS A 254 10.44 -2.30 0.38
C LYS A 254 9.96 -3.76 0.37
N MET A 255 9.09 -4.17 1.29
CA MET A 255 8.56 -5.53 1.37
C MET A 255 7.03 -5.56 1.19
N PRO A 256 6.46 -6.64 0.63
CA PRO A 256 5.02 -6.88 0.66
C PRO A 256 4.50 -6.91 2.11
N TYR A 257 3.31 -6.36 2.34
CA TYR A 257 2.70 -6.34 3.66
C TYR A 257 1.17 -6.29 3.59
N PHE A 258 0.55 -6.74 4.66
CA PHE A 258 -0.84 -6.49 4.97
C PHE A 258 -0.90 -5.53 6.15
N HIS A 259 -1.82 -4.56 6.12
CA HIS A 259 -2.06 -3.68 7.25
C HIS A 259 -3.56 -3.44 7.44
N VAL A 260 -4.00 -3.42 8.70
CA VAL A 260 -5.33 -3.03 9.12
C VAL A 260 -5.25 -1.90 10.14
N TRP A 261 -5.98 -0.81 9.91
CA TRP A 261 -6.17 0.27 10.86
C TRP A 261 -7.56 0.17 11.50
N PHE A 262 -7.59 0.26 12.82
CA PHE A 262 -8.83 0.41 13.60
C PHE A 262 -9.08 1.86 13.99
N THR A 263 -8.01 2.67 13.97
CA THR A 263 -8.04 4.11 14.22
C THR A 263 -7.10 4.81 13.25
N PRO A 264 -7.23 6.13 13.03
CA PRO A 264 -6.28 6.89 12.21
C PRO A 264 -4.84 6.84 12.76
N HIS A 265 -4.69 6.47 14.03
CA HIS A 265 -3.42 6.42 14.74
C HIS A 265 -2.75 5.04 14.73
N GLY A 266 -3.38 4.03 14.13
CA GLY A 266 -2.75 2.74 13.89
C GLY A 266 -3.68 1.53 14.00
N GLY A 267 -3.03 0.38 14.05
CA GLY A 267 -3.65 -0.93 14.10
C GLY A 267 -2.59 -2.02 14.06
N MET A 268 -2.74 -2.98 13.16
CA MET A 268 -1.87 -4.15 13.07
C MET A 268 -1.31 -4.33 11.66
N GLY A 269 -0.02 -4.63 11.57
CA GLY A 269 0.67 -4.95 10.34
C GLY A 269 1.20 -6.39 10.32
N HIS A 270 1.40 -6.92 9.12
CA HIS A 270 2.03 -8.20 8.86
C HIS A 270 2.91 -8.08 7.61
N VAL A 271 4.18 -8.47 7.71
CA VAL A 271 5.07 -8.54 6.54
C VAL A 271 4.80 -9.85 5.80
N ILE A 272 4.49 -9.77 4.51
CA ILE A 272 4.19 -10.93 3.68
C ILE A 272 5.51 -11.43 3.07
N GLU A 273 6.06 -12.51 3.62
CA GLU A 273 7.31 -13.10 3.13
C GLU A 273 7.09 -13.96 1.88
N ASN A 274 5.98 -14.68 1.82
CA ASN A 274 5.62 -15.56 0.71
C ASN A 274 4.27 -15.15 0.08
N PRO A 275 4.29 -14.32 -0.97
CA PRO A 275 3.07 -13.86 -1.65
C PRO A 275 2.21 -14.98 -2.24
N ASP A 276 2.79 -16.15 -2.55
CA ASP A 276 2.03 -17.28 -3.11
C ASP A 276 1.21 -18.03 -2.04
N ARG A 277 1.60 -17.92 -0.77
CA ARG A 277 0.92 -18.55 0.37
C ARG A 277 -0.02 -17.59 1.12
N PHE A 278 0.11 -16.28 0.90
CA PHE A 278 -0.72 -15.29 1.55
C PHE A 278 -1.90 -14.87 0.64
N PRO A 279 -3.16 -15.00 1.07
CA PRO A 279 -4.29 -14.66 0.21
C PRO A 279 -4.37 -13.13 -0.02
N PRO A 280 -4.44 -12.64 -1.28
CA PRO A 280 -4.57 -11.21 -1.57
C PRO A 280 -5.83 -10.55 -0.99
N TRP A 281 -6.83 -11.35 -0.64
CA TRP A 281 -8.09 -10.92 -0.04
C TRP A 281 -8.16 -11.19 1.47
N PHE A 282 -7.02 -11.48 2.13
CA PHE A 282 -6.97 -11.83 3.56
C PHE A 282 -7.83 -10.91 4.43
N GLY A 283 -7.63 -9.60 4.35
CA GLY A 283 -8.38 -8.66 5.19
C GLY A 283 -9.89 -8.68 4.91
N ARG A 284 -10.27 -8.85 3.64
CA ARG A 284 -11.67 -9.00 3.24
C ARG A 284 -12.26 -10.33 3.72
N GLU A 285 -11.48 -11.40 3.78
CA GLU A 285 -11.94 -12.69 4.28
C GLU A 285 -12.23 -12.65 5.79
N ILE A 286 -11.40 -11.98 6.59
CA ILE A 286 -11.68 -11.75 8.01
C ILE A 286 -12.97 -10.95 8.18
N VAL A 287 -13.10 -9.82 7.48
CA VAL A 287 -14.30 -8.98 7.56
C VAL A 287 -15.54 -9.70 7.02
N GLY A 288 -15.39 -10.47 5.95
CA GLY A 288 -16.47 -11.29 5.39
C GLY A 288 -16.93 -12.38 6.35
N GLY A 289 -16.01 -12.99 7.10
CA GLY A 289 -16.35 -13.92 8.19
C GLY A 289 -17.09 -13.23 9.34
N MET A 290 -16.68 -12.02 9.74
CA MET A 290 -17.36 -11.24 10.78
C MET A 290 -18.79 -10.85 10.39
N LEU A 291 -18.99 -10.49 9.12
CA LEU A 291 -20.30 -10.07 8.56
C LEU A 291 -21.15 -11.24 8.05
N ASP A 292 -20.70 -12.49 8.19
CA ASP A 292 -21.34 -13.70 7.65
C ASP A 292 -21.67 -13.61 6.14
N LEU A 293 -20.71 -13.08 5.37
CA LEU A 293 -20.84 -12.92 3.92
C LEU A 293 -20.36 -14.16 3.15
N PRO A 294 -20.99 -14.49 2.01
CA PRO A 294 -20.54 -15.61 1.20
C PRO A 294 -19.17 -15.33 0.54
N PRO A 295 -18.31 -16.34 0.34
CA PRO A 295 -16.97 -16.17 -0.24
C PRO A 295 -16.93 -15.51 -1.62
N THR A 296 -18.04 -15.53 -2.36
CA THR A 296 -18.17 -14.86 -3.66
C THR A 296 -18.00 -13.35 -3.55
N VAL A 297 -18.36 -12.74 -2.42
CA VAL A 297 -18.29 -11.29 -2.21
C VAL A 297 -16.85 -10.82 -1.96
N TYR A 298 -16.02 -11.58 -1.24
CA TYR A 298 -14.67 -11.12 -0.89
C TYR A 298 -13.53 -11.78 -1.68
N ARG A 299 -13.68 -13.03 -2.14
CA ARG A 299 -12.64 -13.71 -2.94
C ARG A 299 -12.69 -13.32 -4.42
N LYS A 300 -13.89 -13.21 -4.98
CA LYS A 300 -14.12 -12.87 -6.41
C LYS A 300 -15.35 -11.97 -6.59
N PRO A 301 -15.37 -10.76 -6.00
CA PRO A 301 -16.50 -9.85 -6.13
C PRO A 301 -16.83 -9.57 -7.59
N ARG A 302 -18.12 -9.53 -7.91
CA ARG A 302 -18.60 -9.26 -9.26
C ARG A 302 -18.27 -7.82 -9.65
N ARG A 303 -17.69 -7.62 -10.84
CA ARG A 303 -17.47 -6.26 -11.38
C ARG A 303 -18.82 -5.63 -11.75
N LEU A 304 -19.02 -4.39 -11.32
CA LEU A 304 -20.20 -3.60 -11.67
C LEU A 304 -19.98 -3.00 -13.06
N LYS A 305 -20.87 -3.32 -14.00
CA LYS A 305 -20.81 -2.79 -15.37
C LYS A 305 -21.66 -1.54 -15.45
N GLU A 306 -21.08 -0.43 -15.02
CA GLU A 306 -21.75 0.87 -14.95
C GLU A 306 -21.18 1.84 -15.99
N THR A 307 -22.05 2.67 -16.56
CA THR A 307 -21.66 3.85 -17.35
C THR A 307 -21.09 4.94 -16.44
N HIS A 308 -20.50 5.99 -17.03
CA HIS A 308 -20.01 7.14 -16.27
C HIS A 308 -21.12 7.77 -15.41
N ASP A 309 -22.29 8.00 -16.01
CA ASP A 309 -23.40 8.67 -15.32
C ASP A 309 -23.94 7.82 -14.16
N GLN A 310 -24.06 6.50 -14.36
CA GLN A 310 -24.46 5.58 -13.28
C GLN A 310 -23.49 5.58 -12.10
N ARG A 311 -22.19 5.79 -12.36
CA ARG A 311 -21.18 5.92 -11.29
C ARG A 311 -21.38 7.24 -10.54
N CYS A 312 -21.62 8.33 -11.26
CA CYS A 312 -21.93 9.62 -10.64
C CYS A 312 -23.20 9.54 -9.77
N ASP A 313 -24.25 8.89 -10.26
CA ASP A 313 -25.50 8.68 -9.53
C ASP A 313 -25.25 7.86 -8.26
N ARG A 314 -24.52 6.74 -8.35
CA ARG A 314 -24.17 5.90 -7.19
C ARG A 314 -23.34 6.66 -6.15
N ALA A 315 -22.41 7.52 -6.58
CA ALA A 315 -21.66 8.37 -5.67
C ALA A 315 -22.56 9.42 -5.00
N ALA A 316 -23.52 10.01 -5.71
CA ALA A 316 -24.48 10.96 -5.16
C ALA A 316 -25.44 10.29 -4.17
N GLU A 317 -25.97 9.10 -4.49
CA GLU A 317 -26.80 8.28 -3.61
C GLU A 317 -26.05 7.93 -2.32
N TRP A 318 -24.77 7.53 -2.43
CA TRP A 318 -23.93 7.26 -1.26
C TRP A 318 -23.77 8.51 -0.37
N LYS A 319 -23.49 9.68 -0.97
CA LYS A 319 -23.40 10.94 -0.21
C LYS A 319 -24.68 11.25 0.53
N GLN A 320 -25.82 11.03 -0.11
CA GLN A 320 -27.14 11.27 0.48
C GLN A 320 -27.44 10.29 1.60
N GLN A 321 -27.24 8.98 1.36
CA GLN A 321 -27.51 7.92 2.33
C GLN A 321 -26.71 8.11 3.62
N PHE A 322 -25.43 8.46 3.50
CA PHE A 322 -24.55 8.61 4.66
C PHE A 322 -24.45 10.04 5.20
N GLY A 323 -25.03 11.02 4.50
CA GLY A 323 -24.96 12.43 4.86
C GLY A 323 -23.55 13.01 4.77
N TRP A 324 -22.73 12.51 3.84
CA TRP A 324 -21.31 12.86 3.70
C TRP A 324 -21.06 14.36 3.64
N SER A 325 -21.96 15.15 3.03
CA SER A 325 -21.81 16.60 2.91
C SER A 325 -21.62 17.35 4.25
N LYS A 326 -22.03 16.76 5.39
CA LYS A 326 -21.80 17.34 6.72
C LYS A 326 -20.39 17.09 7.26
N PHE A 327 -19.74 16.05 6.76
CA PHE A 327 -18.42 15.57 7.18
C PHE A 327 -17.36 15.81 6.10
N ASP A 328 -17.76 16.32 4.94
CA ASP A 328 -16.88 16.56 3.81
C ASP A 328 -16.01 17.79 4.06
N TRP A 329 -14.81 17.55 4.57
CA TRP A 329 -13.80 18.58 4.79
C TRP A 329 -13.17 19.09 3.49
N THR A 330 -13.28 18.35 2.39
CA THR A 330 -12.68 18.74 1.09
C THR A 330 -13.43 19.87 0.42
N ALA A 331 -14.68 20.11 0.80
CA ALA A 331 -15.47 21.24 0.29
C ALA A 331 -14.89 22.62 0.68
N ALA A 332 -13.96 22.66 1.64
CA ALA A 332 -13.30 23.88 2.12
C ALA A 332 -11.88 24.08 1.55
N LEU A 333 -11.39 23.17 0.70
CA LEU A 333 -10.10 23.28 0.02
C LEU A 333 -10.18 24.17 -1.22
#